data_AF-A0A2R4X1J7-F1
#
_entry.id   AF-A0A2R4X1J7-F1
#
_cell.length_a   1.000
_cell.length_b   1.000
_cell.length_c   1.000
_cell.angle_alpha   90.00
_cell.angle_beta   90.00
_cell.angle_gamma   90.00
#
_symmetry.space_group_name_H-M   'P 1'
#
loop_
_entity.id
_entity.type
_entity.pdbx_description
1 polymer ?
#
loop_
_entity_poly.entity_id
_entity_poly.type
_entity_poly.pdbx_seq_one_letter_code
_entity_poly.pdbx_strand_id
1 'polypeptide(L)'
;MTEVCLLGATDDPLRQVLRSHETAREALATYDVRSPFVNSVAVETVSIGAAVALLNDLSWYLVRYVEAAMVREPSVSDSEWLSADLAREIRDETVEPRATGQYLRIYGVERPSPDAAGRLVEPMYVTRTDGSVPSYDLRDVAETLVVRVTPTEFGDG
;
A
#
# COMPACT_ATOMS: atom_id res chain seq x y z
N MET A 1 -13.91 -6.10 3.45
CA MET A 1 -13.42 -4.94 4.21
C MET A 1 -12.23 -4.36 3.45
N THR A 2 -12.00 -3.06 3.58
CA THR A 2 -10.88 -2.38 2.93
C THR A 2 -9.65 -2.53 3.83
N GLU A 3 -8.48 -2.77 3.27
CA GLU A 3 -7.24 -2.88 4.04
C GLU A 3 -6.31 -1.73 3.71
N VAL A 4 -5.75 -1.09 4.74
CA VAL A 4 -4.67 -0.11 4.60
C VAL A 4 -3.38 -0.78 5.04
N CYS A 5 -2.31 -0.64 4.27
CA CYS A 5 -0.97 -1.10 4.62
C CYS A 5 0.04 0.03 4.40
N LEU A 6 0.77 0.37 5.45
CA LEU A 6 1.86 1.35 5.45
C LEU A 6 3.19 0.60 5.55
N LEU A 7 4.09 0.83 4.61
CA LEU A 7 5.46 0.29 4.59
C LEU A 7 6.43 1.36 5.11
N GLY A 8 7.22 1.06 6.13
CA GLY A 8 8.17 2.01 6.71
C GLY A 8 9.39 2.25 5.83
N ALA A 9 9.83 3.51 5.71
CA ALA A 9 10.97 3.95 4.88
C ALA A 9 12.33 3.89 5.56
N THR A 10 12.35 3.80 6.89
CA THR A 10 13.59 3.82 7.68
C THR A 10 13.80 2.49 8.40
N ASP A 11 15.01 2.27 8.92
CA ASP A 11 15.29 1.12 9.77
C ASP A 11 14.57 1.20 11.13
N ASP A 12 14.02 2.36 11.49
CA ASP A 12 13.22 2.51 12.69
C ASP A 12 11.88 1.75 12.54
N PRO A 13 11.48 0.93 13.52
CA PRO A 13 10.23 0.20 13.45
C PRO A 13 9.02 1.14 13.37
N LEU A 14 8.35 1.19 12.21
CA LEU A 14 7.26 2.12 11.92
C LEU A 14 6.15 2.05 12.99
N ARG A 15 5.80 0.84 13.44
CA ARG A 15 4.79 0.63 14.48
C ARG A 15 5.15 1.31 15.80
N GLN A 16 6.43 1.32 16.18
CA GLN A 16 6.90 2.00 17.38
C GLN A 16 6.88 3.51 17.19
N VAL A 17 7.32 3.99 16.02
CA VAL A 17 7.27 5.41 15.64
C VAL A 17 5.84 5.95 15.71
N LEU A 18 4.86 5.27 15.11
CA LEU A 18 3.47 5.74 15.15
C LEU A 18 2.88 5.71 16.58
N ARG A 19 3.24 4.71 17.40
CA ARG A 19 2.78 4.63 18.80
C ARG A 19 3.38 5.69 19.71
N SER A 20 4.57 6.21 19.41
CA SER A 20 5.22 7.24 20.21
C SER A 20 4.64 8.64 19.99
N HIS A 21 3.77 8.81 19.00
CA HIS A 21 3.12 10.08 18.71
C HIS A 21 1.62 10.01 19.03
N GLU A 22 1.13 10.96 19.82
CA GLU A 22 -0.25 11.00 20.29
C GLU A 22 -1.28 10.96 19.16
N THR A 23 -1.15 11.83 18.16
CA THR A 23 -2.07 11.89 17.01
C THR A 23 -2.14 10.57 16.24
N ALA A 24 -0.99 9.96 15.93
CA ALA A 24 -0.95 8.67 15.24
C ALA A 24 -1.52 7.54 16.10
N ARG A 25 -1.22 7.54 17.41
CA ARG A 25 -1.77 6.57 18.37
C ARG A 25 -3.30 6.68 18.46
N GLU A 26 -3.84 7.89 18.50
CA GLU A 26 -5.28 8.13 18.55
C GLU A 26 -5.98 7.70 17.26
N ALA A 27 -5.43 8.06 16.10
CA ALA A 27 -5.95 7.65 14.80
C ALA A 27 -5.99 6.13 14.64
N LEU A 28 -5.04 5.40 15.25
CA LEU A 28 -4.96 3.93 15.19
C LEU A 28 -5.68 3.21 16.35
N ALA A 29 -6.18 3.92 17.36
CA ALA A 29 -6.61 3.34 18.62
C ALA A 29 -7.79 2.36 18.49
N THR A 30 -8.65 2.57 17.50
CA THR A 30 -9.87 1.79 17.28
C THR A 30 -9.67 0.58 16.35
N TYR A 31 -8.47 0.44 15.77
CA TYR A 31 -8.17 -0.59 14.79
C TYR A 31 -7.34 -1.72 15.39
N ASP A 32 -7.54 -2.93 14.88
CA ASP A 32 -6.61 -4.03 15.11
C ASP A 32 -5.40 -3.88 14.18
N VAL A 33 -4.24 -3.62 14.78
CA VAL A 33 -3.00 -3.31 14.05
C VAL A 33 -2.19 -4.57 13.80
N ARG A 34 -2.00 -4.89 12.52
CA ARG A 34 -1.23 -6.03 12.02
C ARG A 34 0.06 -5.55 11.33
N SER A 35 0.95 -6.49 11.03
CA SER A 35 2.21 -6.25 10.30
C SER A 35 2.44 -7.39 9.29
N PRO A 36 1.71 -7.39 8.15
CA PRO A 36 1.80 -8.45 7.14
C PRO A 36 3.16 -8.53 6.45
N PHE A 37 3.85 -7.39 6.36
CA PHE A 37 5.21 -7.27 5.83
C PHE A 37 6.19 -6.79 6.89
N VAL A 38 7.48 -7.03 6.65
CA VAL A 38 8.57 -6.45 7.44
C VAL A 38 8.43 -4.92 7.45
N ASN A 39 8.57 -4.34 8.63
CA ASN A 39 8.41 -2.90 8.88
C ASN A 39 7.10 -2.30 8.36
N SER A 40 5.98 -3.03 8.49
CA SER A 40 4.67 -2.55 8.07
C SER A 40 3.67 -2.38 9.22
N VAL A 41 2.71 -1.48 9.00
CA VAL A 41 1.51 -1.31 9.82
C VAL A 41 0.31 -1.44 8.91
N ALA A 42 -0.56 -2.42 9.19
CA ALA A 42 -1.78 -2.65 8.45
C ALA A 42 -3.01 -2.68 9.36
N VAL A 43 -4.12 -2.15 8.85
CA VAL A 43 -5.42 -2.13 9.53
C VAL A 43 -6.54 -2.40 8.53
N GLU A 44 -7.64 -2.92 9.03
CA GLU A 44 -8.88 -3.04 8.24
C GLU A 44 -9.81 -1.89 8.55
N THR A 45 -10.37 -1.29 7.50
CA THR A 45 -11.38 -0.25 7.59
C THR A 45 -12.68 -0.74 6.91
N VAL A 46 -13.78 -0.07 7.23
CA VAL A 46 -15.10 -0.44 6.71
C VAL A 46 -15.29 -0.07 5.23
N SER A 47 -14.48 0.84 4.70
CA SER A 47 -14.60 1.33 3.33
C SER A 47 -13.33 2.07 2.88
N ILE A 48 -13.19 2.26 1.56
CA ILE A 48 -12.17 3.14 0.97
C ILE A 48 -12.22 4.57 1.53
N GLY A 49 -13.42 5.08 1.85
CA GLY A 49 -13.58 6.38 2.49
C GLY A 49 -12.94 6.45 3.88
N ALA A 50 -13.13 5.41 4.70
CA ALA A 50 -12.49 5.32 6.02
C ALA A 50 -10.98 5.11 5.91
N ALA A 51 -10.52 4.35 4.90
CA ALA A 51 -9.10 4.21 4.60
C ALA A 51 -8.44 5.56 4.25
N VAL A 52 -9.04 6.33 3.33
CA VAL A 52 -8.52 7.64 2.93
C VAL A 52 -8.56 8.65 4.09
N ALA A 53 -9.61 8.61 4.93
CA ALA A 53 -9.67 9.45 6.13
C ALA A 53 -8.51 9.15 7.10
N LEU A 54 -8.26 7.87 7.39
CA LEU A 54 -7.12 7.45 8.22
C LEU A 54 -5.77 7.92 7.63
N LEU A 55 -5.60 7.78 6.31
CA LEU A 55 -4.37 8.24 5.64
C LEU A 55 -4.20 9.76 5.75
N ASN A 56 -5.28 10.54 5.71
CA ASN A 56 -5.24 11.98 5.91
C ASN A 56 -4.83 12.34 7.35
N ASP A 57 -5.39 11.66 8.35
CA ASP A 57 -5.03 11.84 9.77
C ASP A 57 -3.55 11.51 10.03
N LEU A 58 -2.98 10.59 9.24
CA LEU A 58 -1.58 10.18 9.32
C LEU A 58 -0.63 10.94 8.37
N SER A 59 -1.13 11.89 7.57
CA SER A 59 -0.40 12.51 6.44
C SER A 59 1.01 13.02 6.79
N TRP A 60 1.18 13.67 7.95
CA TRP A 60 2.49 14.17 8.40
C TRP A 60 3.52 13.05 8.62
N TYR A 61 3.06 11.88 9.07
CA TYR A 61 3.89 10.70 9.30
C TYR A 61 4.16 9.95 8.00
N LEU A 62 3.19 9.91 7.08
CA LEU A 62 3.36 9.26 5.78
C LEU A 62 4.57 9.84 5.06
N VAL A 63 4.65 11.16 4.96
CA VAL A 63 5.74 11.87 4.27
C VAL A 63 7.11 11.65 4.93
N ARG A 64 7.16 11.33 6.23
CA ARG A 64 8.42 11.23 7.00
C ARG A 64 8.95 9.83 7.18
N TYR A 65 8.05 8.87 7.34
CA TYR A 65 8.40 7.54 7.85
C TYR A 65 7.86 6.40 6.99
N VAL A 66 7.04 6.69 5.99
CA VAL A 66 6.40 5.67 5.15
C VAL A 66 6.95 5.77 3.74
N GLU A 67 7.45 4.65 3.23
CA GLU A 67 7.90 4.51 1.84
C GLU A 67 6.70 4.39 0.91
N ALA A 68 5.71 3.59 1.31
CA ALA A 68 4.52 3.34 0.54
C ALA A 68 3.29 3.17 1.44
N ALA A 69 2.23 3.90 1.12
CA ALA A 69 0.88 3.66 1.65
C ALA A 69 0.04 3.02 0.55
N MET A 70 -0.58 1.88 0.88
CA MET A 70 -1.34 1.05 -0.06
C MET A 70 -2.71 0.74 0.52
N VAL A 71 -3.72 0.68 -0.36
CA VAL A 71 -5.11 0.37 0.01
C VAL A 71 -5.63 -0.78 -0.84
N ARG A 72 -6.08 -1.87 -0.22
CA ARG A 72 -6.78 -2.96 -0.92
C ARG A 72 -8.28 -2.80 -0.73
N GLU A 73 -8.97 -2.53 -1.84
CA GLU A 73 -10.42 -2.38 -1.88
C GLU A 73 -11.02 -3.49 -2.77
N PRO A 74 -11.68 -4.52 -2.16
CA PRO A 74 -12.23 -5.65 -2.90
C PRO A 74 -13.22 -5.27 -4.00
N SER A 75 -13.97 -4.17 -3.84
CA SER A 75 -14.87 -3.69 -4.91
C SER A 75 -14.15 -3.16 -6.15
N VAL A 76 -12.86 -2.85 -6.05
CA VAL A 76 -11.99 -2.41 -7.17
C VAL A 76 -11.17 -3.59 -7.71
N SER A 77 -10.54 -4.35 -6.82
CA SER A 77 -9.79 -5.57 -7.16
C SER A 77 -9.59 -6.44 -5.92
N ASP A 78 -9.78 -7.75 -6.06
CA ASP A 78 -9.53 -8.72 -4.99
C ASP A 78 -8.03 -9.02 -4.78
N SER A 79 -7.19 -8.74 -5.78
CA SER A 79 -5.78 -9.15 -5.82
C SER A 79 -4.78 -8.00 -5.92
N GLU A 80 -5.23 -6.83 -6.37
CA GLU A 80 -4.37 -5.67 -6.61
C GLU A 80 -4.63 -4.58 -5.58
N TRP A 81 -3.57 -3.92 -5.15
CA TRP A 81 -3.64 -2.77 -4.25
C TRP A 81 -3.75 -1.47 -5.04
N LEU A 82 -4.17 -0.41 -4.38
CA LEU A 82 -4.16 0.97 -4.85
C LEU A 82 -3.07 1.73 -4.11
N SER A 83 -2.39 2.66 -4.75
CA SER A 83 -1.64 3.68 -4.00
C SER A 83 -2.60 4.56 -3.18
N ALA A 84 -2.07 5.24 -2.16
CA ALA A 84 -2.86 6.18 -1.38
C ALA A 84 -3.49 7.30 -2.24
N ASP A 85 -2.76 7.79 -3.25
CA ASP A 85 -3.24 8.85 -4.12
C ASP A 85 -4.33 8.34 -5.07
N LEU A 86 -4.15 7.16 -5.68
CA LEU A 86 -5.20 6.57 -6.51
C LEU A 86 -6.45 6.21 -5.69
N ALA A 87 -6.28 5.73 -4.46
CA ALA A 87 -7.41 5.46 -3.57
C ALA A 87 -8.19 6.75 -3.23
N ARG A 88 -7.49 7.88 -3.09
CA ARG A 88 -8.12 9.19 -2.91
C ARG A 88 -8.89 9.61 -4.16
N GLU A 89 -8.29 9.49 -5.35
CA GLU A 89 -8.97 9.83 -6.62
C GLU A 89 -10.26 9.02 -6.83
N ILE A 90 -10.21 7.70 -6.55
CA ILE A 90 -11.41 6.84 -6.63
C ILE A 90 -12.45 7.28 -5.60
N ARG A 91 -12.05 7.53 -4.35
CA ARG A 91 -12.95 7.98 -3.28
C ARG A 91 -13.63 9.30 -3.62
N ASP A 92 -12.90 10.21 -4.26
CA ASP A 92 -13.38 11.54 -4.66
C ASP A 92 -14.16 11.50 -5.99
N GLU A 93 -14.35 10.29 -6.56
CA GLU A 93 -15.02 10.07 -7.85
C GLU A 93 -14.37 10.83 -9.02
N THR A 94 -13.09 11.18 -8.91
CA THR A 94 -12.35 11.86 -9.98
C THR A 94 -11.88 10.88 -11.06
N VAL A 95 -11.77 9.60 -10.71
CA VAL A 95 -11.48 8.50 -11.65
C VAL A 95 -12.38 7.30 -11.36
N GLU A 96 -12.89 6.67 -12.42
CA GLU A 96 -13.66 5.43 -12.28
C GLU A 96 -12.73 4.24 -11.98
N PRO A 97 -13.05 3.36 -11.01
CA PRO A 97 -12.25 2.18 -10.70
C PRO A 97 -11.83 1.32 -11.90
N ARG A 98 -12.73 1.16 -12.87
CA ARG A 98 -12.50 0.34 -14.08
C ARG A 98 -11.55 0.99 -15.09
N ALA A 99 -11.37 2.31 -15.01
CA ALA A 99 -10.43 3.04 -15.85
C ALA A 99 -8.99 3.01 -15.29
N THR A 100 -8.78 2.41 -14.11
CA THR A 100 -7.47 2.31 -13.45
C THR A 100 -6.73 1.02 -13.80
N GLY A 101 -5.45 0.92 -13.41
CA GLY A 101 -4.67 -0.31 -13.53
C GLY A 101 -3.82 -0.42 -14.79
N GLN A 102 -3.76 0.65 -15.60
CA GLN A 102 -2.80 0.78 -16.69
C GLN A 102 -1.36 0.92 -16.18
N TYR A 103 -1.16 1.73 -15.14
CA TYR A 103 0.14 1.98 -14.51
C TYR A 103 0.24 1.19 -13.21
N LEU A 104 1.33 0.42 -13.08
CA LEU A 104 1.53 -0.51 -11.99
C LEU A 104 2.90 -0.29 -11.35
N ARG A 105 2.95 -0.46 -10.03
CA ARG A 105 4.14 -0.63 -9.22
C ARG A 105 4.10 -2.04 -8.63
N ILE A 106 5.08 -2.87 -9.00
CA ILE A 106 5.13 -4.29 -8.62
C ILE A 106 6.29 -4.51 -7.65
N TYR A 107 5.98 -4.91 -6.42
CA TYR A 107 6.97 -5.36 -5.45
C TYR A 107 7.21 -6.86 -5.58
N GLY A 108 8.46 -7.29 -5.48
CA GLY A 108 8.76 -8.67 -5.14
C GLY A 108 8.50 -8.92 -3.65
N VAL A 109 8.10 -10.14 -3.29
CA VAL A 109 7.90 -10.55 -1.88
C VAL A 109 8.86 -11.68 -1.54
N GLU A 110 9.84 -11.39 -0.70
CA GLU A 110 10.72 -12.41 -0.13
C GLU A 110 10.09 -12.99 1.15
N ARG A 111 10.02 -14.32 1.23
CA ARG A 111 9.62 -15.04 2.44
C ARG A 111 10.70 -16.03 2.84
N PRO A 112 11.44 -15.77 3.94
CA PRO A 112 12.48 -16.69 4.40
C PRO A 112 11.90 -17.99 4.98
N SER A 113 10.64 -17.98 5.42
CA SER A 113 9.89 -19.17 5.83
C SER A 113 8.38 -18.93 5.69
N PRO A 114 7.55 -19.98 5.65
CA PRO A 114 6.09 -19.84 5.53
C PRO A 114 5.44 -19.02 6.65
N ASP A 115 6.00 -19.05 7.86
CA ASP A 115 5.47 -18.36 9.04
C ASP A 115 6.03 -16.94 9.22
N ALA A 116 7.01 -16.54 8.39
CA ALA A 116 7.61 -15.21 8.47
C ALA A 116 6.78 -14.16 7.71
N ALA A 117 6.77 -12.94 8.24
CA ALA A 117 6.26 -11.78 7.50
C ALA A 117 7.04 -11.60 6.19
N GLY A 118 6.33 -11.28 5.11
CA GLY A 118 6.98 -11.05 3.81
C GLY A 118 7.82 -9.78 3.82
N ARG A 119 8.92 -9.75 3.09
CA ARG A 119 9.68 -8.53 2.85
C ARG A 119 9.39 -8.04 1.44
N LEU A 120 8.83 -6.83 1.33
CA LEU A 120 8.72 -6.17 0.04
C LEU A 120 10.12 -5.70 -0.37
N VAL A 121 10.54 -6.09 -1.56
CA VAL A 121 11.82 -5.68 -2.18
C VAL A 121 11.57 -4.71 -3.32
N GLU A 122 12.64 -4.16 -3.89
CA GLU A 122 12.65 -3.05 -4.82
C GLU A 122 11.53 -3.15 -5.86
N PRO A 123 10.67 -2.12 -5.98
CA PRO A 123 9.56 -2.18 -6.91
C PRO A 123 10.02 -1.97 -8.35
N MET A 124 9.23 -2.53 -9.27
CA MET A 124 9.31 -2.24 -10.71
C MET A 124 8.08 -1.44 -11.13
N TYR A 125 8.27 -0.34 -11.86
CA TYR A 125 7.18 0.42 -12.47
C TYR A 125 6.97 -0.04 -13.91
N VAL A 126 5.76 -0.53 -14.21
CA VAL A 126 5.40 -1.02 -15.55
C VAL A 126 4.03 -0.58 -16.01
N THR A 127 3.85 -0.60 -17.32
CA THR A 127 2.53 -0.50 -17.94
C THR A 127 1.94 -1.89 -18.18
N ARG A 128 0.64 -2.04 -17.89
CA ARG A 128 -0.12 -3.23 -18.25
C ARG A 128 -0.08 -3.41 -19.78
N THR A 129 0.19 -4.64 -20.22
CA THR A 129 0.29 -4.99 -21.66
C THR A 129 -0.70 -6.09 -21.97
N ASP A 130 -1.55 -5.89 -22.98
CA ASP A 130 -2.60 -6.84 -23.39
C ASP A 130 -3.50 -7.31 -22.25
N GLY A 131 -3.78 -6.41 -21.29
CA GLY A 131 -4.59 -6.70 -20.10
C GLY A 131 -3.87 -7.50 -19.00
N SER A 132 -2.62 -7.92 -19.24
CA SER A 132 -1.81 -8.73 -18.31
C SER A 132 -0.80 -7.88 -17.52
N VAL A 133 -0.55 -8.30 -16.28
CA VAL A 133 0.49 -7.73 -15.42
C VAL A 133 1.85 -8.30 -15.86
N PRO A 134 2.83 -7.47 -16.26
CA PRO A 134 4.17 -7.93 -16.57
C PRO A 134 4.83 -8.66 -15.39
N SER A 135 5.65 -9.67 -15.67
CA SER A 135 6.38 -10.41 -14.63
C SER A 135 7.45 -9.55 -13.97
N TYR A 136 7.58 -9.67 -12.65
CA TYR A 136 8.70 -9.09 -11.91
C TYR A 136 9.99 -9.84 -12.22
N ASP A 137 11.04 -9.13 -12.65
CA ASP A 137 12.30 -9.72 -13.12
C ASP A 137 13.56 -9.15 -12.46
N LEU A 138 13.41 -8.28 -11.45
CA LEU A 138 14.56 -7.70 -10.75
C LEU A 138 15.26 -8.72 -9.85
N ARG A 139 14.52 -9.70 -9.30
CA ARG A 139 15.01 -10.74 -8.38
C ARG A 139 14.14 -12.01 -8.47
N ASP A 140 14.70 -13.13 -8.04
CA ASP A 140 13.95 -14.37 -7.84
C ASP A 140 13.15 -14.30 -6.54
N VAL A 141 11.83 -14.21 -6.66
CA VAL A 141 10.88 -14.05 -5.56
C VAL A 141 9.73 -15.04 -5.71
N ALA A 142 9.20 -15.52 -4.58
CA ALA A 142 8.12 -16.51 -4.59
C ALA A 142 6.77 -15.90 -4.99
N GLU A 143 6.56 -14.62 -4.66
CA GLU A 143 5.29 -13.92 -4.84
C GLU A 143 5.56 -12.46 -5.23
N THR A 144 4.54 -11.80 -5.80
CA THR A 144 4.58 -10.36 -6.12
C THR A 144 3.37 -9.66 -5.52
N LEU A 145 3.55 -8.41 -5.11
CA LEU A 145 2.47 -7.51 -4.71
C LEU A 145 2.32 -6.42 -5.78
N VAL A 146 1.14 -6.35 -6.40
CA VAL A 146 0.83 -5.41 -7.47
C VAL A 146 0.06 -4.22 -6.89
N VAL A 147 0.54 -3.01 -7.16
CA VAL A 147 -0.10 -1.75 -6.78
C VAL A 147 -0.44 -0.97 -8.04
N ARG A 148 -1.70 -0.60 -8.22
CA ARG A 148 -2.13 0.39 -9.21
C ARG A 148 -1.73 1.78 -8.71
N VAL A 149 -1.11 2.56 -9.58
CA VAL A 149 -0.63 3.92 -9.26
C VAL A 149 -1.25 4.94 -10.21
N THR A 150 -1.25 6.20 -9.81
CA THR A 150 -1.63 7.32 -10.69
C THR A 150 -0.59 7.50 -11.82
N PRO A 151 -0.95 8.17 -12.93
CA PRO A 151 0.02 8.51 -13.97
C PRO A 151 1.18 9.37 -13.45
N THR A 152 0.91 10.25 -12.48
CA THR A 152 1.92 11.10 -11.85
C THR A 152 2.92 10.28 -11.06
N GLU A 153 2.45 9.42 -10.14
CA GLU A 153 3.32 8.51 -9.38
C GLU A 153 4.15 7.60 -10.29
N PHE A 154 3.58 7.17 -11.42
CA PHE A 154 4.32 6.37 -12.41
C PHE A 154 5.45 7.16 -13.09
N GLY A 155 5.26 8.46 -13.32
CA GLY A 155 6.28 9.32 -13.95
C GLY A 155 7.40 9.74 -12.99
N ASP A 156 7.14 9.69 -11.68
CA ASP A 156 8.11 10.04 -10.63
C ASP A 156 8.97 8.84 -10.16
N GLY A 157 8.56 7.61 -10.50
CA GLY A 157 9.24 6.35 -10.17
C GLY A 157 10.33 5.97 -11.16
#